data_AF-A0A1Y1Q813-F1
#
_entry.id   AF-A0A1Y1Q813-F1
#
_cell.length_a   1.000
_cell.length_b   1.000
_cell.length_c   1.000
_cell.angle_alpha   90.00
_cell.angle_beta   90.00
_cell.angle_gamma   90.00
#
_symmetry.space_group_name_H-M   'P 1'
#
loop_
_entity.id
_entity.type
_entity.pdbx_description
1 polymer ?
#
loop_
_entity_poly.entity_id
_entity_poly.type
_entity_poly.pdbx_seq_one_letter_code
_entity_poly.pdbx_strand_id
1 'polypeptide(L)'
;MAYATTGGATRQKVDLEAITETMLDELKAVTDSGKTQSEKTKLFKRIADKVKTALHDDGRKKEDAKLALTTYKRYMTSVRNAIKDAGYVHHSLNGKTALAGTLPRVIKDYPEYAEMLETLRTEPAVTMGARVHEILKAIQADKGNKRRNAAYAAVKGMKADHEIMYHLKMDEVQRADFGEQHAAALDTKKTNTVRMVYADVMAMIEDGFKQERS
;
A
#
# COMPACT_ATOMS: atom_id res chain seq x y z
N MET A 1 -16.97 23.36 -40.73
CA MET A 1 -16.21 23.49 -39.46
C MET A 1 -15.45 22.19 -39.24
N ALA A 2 -14.13 22.22 -39.36
CA ALA A 2 -13.29 21.04 -39.19
C ALA A 2 -12.95 20.87 -37.70
N TYR A 3 -13.34 19.73 -37.11
CA TYR A 3 -12.89 19.36 -35.77
C TYR A 3 -11.45 18.86 -35.86
N ALA A 4 -10.53 19.63 -35.25
CA ALA A 4 -9.15 19.22 -35.09
C ALA A 4 -9.08 18.05 -34.10
N THR A 5 -8.70 16.87 -34.60
CA THR A 5 -8.14 15.78 -33.80
C THR A 5 -6.79 16.23 -33.24
N THR A 6 -6.79 16.82 -32.04
CA THR A 6 -5.59 17.08 -31.26
C THR A 6 -4.98 15.75 -30.82
N GLY A 7 -3.76 15.52 -31.31
CA GLY A 7 -3.04 14.26 -31.26
C GLY A 7 -2.86 13.71 -29.84
N GLY A 8 -3.03 12.39 -29.74
CA GLY A 8 -2.57 11.62 -28.60
C GLY A 8 -1.05 11.71 -28.51
N ALA A 9 -0.56 12.64 -27.69
CA ALA A 9 0.78 12.55 -27.17
C ALA A 9 0.89 11.19 -26.48
N THR A 10 1.69 10.29 -27.04
CA THR A 10 2.03 9.01 -26.42
C THR A 10 2.63 9.33 -25.06
N ARG A 11 1.83 9.21 -24.00
CA ARG A 11 2.32 9.32 -22.63
C ARG A 11 3.46 8.33 -22.51
N GLN A 12 4.66 8.83 -22.21
CA GLN A 12 5.82 7.97 -21.99
C GLN A 12 5.41 6.90 -20.98
N LYS A 13 5.51 5.63 -21.38
CA LYS A 13 5.13 4.53 -20.52
C LYS A 13 6.19 4.44 -19.42
N VAL A 14 5.75 4.52 -18.16
CA VAL A 14 6.64 4.29 -17.03
C VAL A 14 7.05 2.82 -17.05
N ASP A 15 8.35 2.56 -17.03
CA ASP A 15 8.90 1.23 -16.89
C ASP A 15 8.91 0.84 -15.40
N LEU A 16 7.78 0.31 -14.96
CA LEU A 16 7.57 -0.08 -13.56
C LEU A 16 8.51 -1.21 -13.14
N GLU A 17 8.84 -2.11 -14.05
CA GLU A 17 9.68 -3.28 -13.78
C GLU A 17 11.11 -2.83 -13.50
N ALA A 18 11.72 -2.06 -14.41
CA ALA A 18 13.06 -1.52 -14.23
C ALA A 18 13.20 -0.66 -12.96
N ILE A 19 12.20 0.16 -12.64
CA ILE A 19 12.17 0.96 -11.40
C ILE A 19 12.12 0.06 -10.17
N THR A 20 11.34 -1.02 -10.22
CA THR A 20 11.17 -1.95 -9.09
C THR A 20 12.44 -2.75 -8.85
N GLU A 21 13.07 -3.27 -9.90
CA GLU A 21 14.34 -4.00 -9.82
C GLU A 21 15.45 -3.12 -9.25
N THR A 22 15.65 -1.92 -9.81
CA THR A 22 16.65 -0.96 -9.33
C THR A 22 16.45 -0.63 -7.85
N MET A 23 15.18 -0.42 -7.44
CA MET A 23 14.84 -0.16 -6.05
C MET A 23 15.18 -1.35 -5.14
N LEU A 24 14.84 -2.58 -5.55
CA LEU A 24 15.12 -3.79 -4.77
C LEU A 24 16.63 -4.03 -4.62
N ASP A 25 17.41 -3.78 -5.66
CA ASP A 25 18.87 -3.88 -5.62
C ASP A 25 19.49 -2.85 -4.67
N GLU A 26 19.08 -1.58 -4.77
CA GLU A 26 19.52 -0.54 -3.83
C GLU A 26 19.09 -0.86 -2.40
N LEU A 27 17.86 -1.36 -2.21
CA LEU A 27 17.31 -1.74 -0.91
C LEU A 27 18.12 -2.90 -0.30
N LYS A 28 18.45 -3.92 -1.09
CA LYS A 28 19.27 -5.06 -0.68
C LYS A 28 20.66 -4.58 -0.26
N ALA A 29 21.33 -3.79 -1.10
CA ALA A 29 22.67 -3.26 -0.82
C ALA A 29 22.72 -2.44 0.47
N VAL A 30 21.69 -1.62 0.75
CA VAL A 30 21.60 -0.85 2.00
C VAL A 30 21.28 -1.75 3.19
N THR A 31 20.38 -2.72 3.03
CA THR A 31 19.98 -3.63 4.10
C THR A 31 21.14 -4.50 4.56
N ASP A 32 21.92 -5.03 3.62
CA ASP A 32 23.06 -5.90 3.87
C ASP A 32 24.33 -5.11 4.27
N SER A 33 24.30 -3.78 4.15
CA SER A 33 25.44 -2.95 4.56
C SER A 33 25.69 -2.99 6.08
N GLY A 34 26.96 -2.85 6.48
CA GLY A 34 27.37 -2.70 7.89
C GLY A 34 27.03 -1.33 8.50
N LYS A 35 26.15 -0.54 7.87
CA LYS A 35 25.76 0.79 8.34
C LYS A 35 24.88 0.71 9.58
N THR A 36 24.88 1.78 10.37
CA THR A 36 23.97 1.91 11.50
C THR A 36 22.52 2.02 11.01
N GLN A 37 21.56 1.70 11.89
CA GLN A 37 20.14 1.77 11.51
C GLN A 37 19.71 3.18 11.12
N SER A 38 20.22 4.21 11.80
CA SER A 38 19.90 5.61 11.48
C SER A 38 20.40 6.03 10.09
N GLU A 39 21.54 5.52 9.65
CA GLU A 39 22.05 5.71 8.30
C GLU A 39 21.23 4.95 7.27
N LYS A 40 20.85 3.69 7.56
CA LYS A 40 19.97 2.90 6.70
C LYS A 40 18.62 3.58 6.51
N THR A 41 17.99 4.09 7.57
CA THR A 41 16.72 4.84 7.48
C THR A 41 16.83 6.05 6.54
N LYS A 42 17.93 6.82 6.62
CA LYS A 42 18.16 7.96 5.72
C LYS A 42 18.28 7.51 4.26
N LEU A 43 18.93 6.38 4.01
CA LEU A 43 19.07 5.80 2.67
C LEU A 43 17.75 5.25 2.15
N PHE A 44 16.96 4.55 2.97
CA PHE A 44 15.62 4.08 2.61
C PHE A 44 14.70 5.23 2.20
N LYS A 45 14.75 6.35 2.93
CA LYS A 45 14.03 7.57 2.54
C LYS A 45 14.47 8.05 1.14
N ARG A 46 15.78 8.12 0.89
CA ARG A 46 16.33 8.55 -0.41
C ARG A 46 15.91 7.62 -1.55
N ILE A 47 15.93 6.30 -1.33
CA ILE A 47 15.47 5.30 -2.31
C ILE A 47 13.98 5.53 -2.61
N ALA A 48 13.15 5.69 -1.57
CA ALA A 48 11.73 5.96 -1.76
C ALA A 48 11.48 7.28 -2.50
N ASP A 49 12.26 8.33 -2.25
CA ASP A 49 12.16 9.60 -2.97
C ASP A 49 12.52 9.43 -4.45
N LYS A 50 13.59 8.69 -4.78
CA LYS A 50 13.93 8.34 -6.18
C LYS A 50 12.78 7.61 -6.87
N VAL A 51 12.19 6.62 -6.23
CA VAL A 51 11.05 5.86 -6.78
C VAL A 51 9.87 6.77 -7.04
N LYS A 52 9.49 7.63 -6.10
CA LYS A 52 8.37 8.57 -6.29
C LYS A 52 8.64 9.51 -7.46
N THR A 53 9.85 10.05 -7.57
CA THR A 53 10.26 10.90 -8.69
C THR A 53 10.22 10.12 -10.02
N ALA A 54 10.73 8.89 -10.07
CA ALA A 54 10.70 8.06 -11.27
C ALA A 54 9.27 7.63 -11.69
N LEU A 55 8.37 7.48 -10.72
CA LEU A 55 6.98 7.15 -11.00
C LEU A 55 6.15 8.38 -11.42
N HIS A 56 6.36 9.53 -10.78
CA HIS A 56 5.48 10.70 -10.93
C HIS A 56 6.07 11.81 -11.81
N ASP A 57 7.36 12.09 -11.66
CA ASP A 57 8.02 13.29 -12.17
C ASP A 57 9.07 13.01 -13.28
N ASP A 58 9.22 11.77 -13.72
CA ASP A 58 10.22 11.30 -14.69
C ASP A 58 10.22 12.11 -16.00
N GLY A 59 10.98 13.22 -16.01
CA GLY A 59 11.10 14.18 -17.11
C GLY A 59 9.86 15.03 -17.41
N ARG A 60 8.74 14.83 -16.72
CA ARG A 60 7.44 15.45 -17.04
C ARG A 60 7.29 16.83 -16.41
N LYS A 61 7.85 17.83 -17.10
CA LYS A 61 7.81 19.24 -16.65
C LYS A 61 6.40 19.87 -16.67
N LYS A 62 5.46 19.30 -17.42
CA LYS A 62 4.08 19.83 -17.54
C LYS A 62 3.08 18.91 -16.86
N GLU A 63 2.07 19.49 -16.20
CA GLU A 63 1.04 18.77 -15.44
C GLU A 63 0.24 17.77 -16.30
N ASP A 64 0.00 18.08 -17.57
CA ASP A 64 -0.71 17.22 -18.54
C ASP A 64 0.08 15.95 -18.93
N ALA A 65 1.41 15.98 -18.81
CA ALA A 65 2.30 14.86 -19.04
C ALA A 65 2.47 13.95 -17.81
N LYS A 66 2.12 14.43 -16.60
CA LYS A 66 2.20 13.66 -15.37
C LYS A 66 1.20 12.50 -15.34
N LEU A 67 1.53 11.46 -14.58
CA LEU A 67 0.60 10.35 -14.38
C LEU A 67 -0.63 10.83 -13.59
N ALA A 68 -1.80 10.30 -13.94
CA ALA A 68 -2.97 10.44 -13.09
C ALA A 68 -2.70 9.85 -11.70
N LEU A 69 -3.21 10.49 -10.65
CA LEU A 69 -3.03 10.07 -9.25
C LEU A 69 -3.48 8.62 -9.01
N THR A 70 -4.53 8.17 -9.71
CA THR A 70 -5.01 6.78 -9.69
C THR A 70 -3.94 5.78 -10.17
N THR A 71 -3.25 6.13 -11.26
CA THR A 71 -2.18 5.30 -11.85
C THR A 71 -0.94 5.34 -10.98
N TYR A 72 -0.56 6.52 -10.49
CA TYR A 72 0.56 6.68 -9.56
C TYR A 72 0.35 5.83 -8.29
N LYS A 73 -0.83 5.91 -7.66
CA LYS A 73 -1.19 5.08 -6.51
C LYS A 73 -1.07 3.59 -6.82
N ARG A 74 -1.57 3.13 -7.97
CA ARG A 74 -1.47 1.73 -8.39
C ARG A 74 -0.02 1.27 -8.57
N TYR A 75 0.82 2.09 -9.20
CA TYR A 75 2.24 1.78 -9.38
C TYR A 75 2.97 1.74 -8.05
N MET A 76 2.74 2.71 -7.16
CA MET A 76 3.30 2.63 -5.80
C MET A 76 2.84 1.37 -5.07
N THR A 77 1.56 0.99 -5.17
CA THR A 77 1.07 -0.27 -4.56
C THR A 77 1.81 -1.48 -5.12
N SER A 78 2.10 -1.50 -6.42
CA SER A 78 2.84 -2.59 -7.07
C SER A 78 4.27 -2.66 -6.54
N VAL A 79 4.98 -1.53 -6.46
CA VAL A 79 6.33 -1.46 -5.85
C VAL A 79 6.32 -1.91 -4.39
N ARG A 80 5.31 -1.47 -3.62
CA ARG A 80 5.14 -1.87 -2.20
C ARG A 80 4.91 -3.38 -2.07
N ASN A 81 4.17 -3.99 -2.98
CA ASN A 81 3.95 -5.43 -2.97
C ASN A 81 5.24 -6.18 -3.32
N ALA A 82 6.01 -5.73 -4.32
CA ALA A 82 7.30 -6.33 -4.65
C ALA A 82 8.29 -6.34 -3.45
N ILE A 83 8.27 -5.31 -2.61
CA ILE A 83 9.07 -5.28 -1.37
C ILE A 83 8.63 -6.38 -0.39
N LYS A 84 7.32 -6.62 -0.28
CA LYS A 84 6.77 -7.69 0.56
C LYS A 84 7.08 -9.07 -0.02
N ASP A 85 6.97 -9.22 -1.34
CA ASP A 85 7.29 -10.47 -2.04
C ASP A 85 8.77 -10.82 -1.89
N ALA A 86 9.65 -9.81 -1.84
CA ALA A 86 11.06 -9.96 -1.52
C ALA A 86 11.35 -10.25 -0.02
N GLY A 87 10.33 -10.30 0.83
CA GLY A 87 10.45 -10.74 2.24
C GLY A 87 10.92 -9.66 3.22
N TYR A 88 10.96 -8.38 2.84
CA TYR A 88 11.44 -7.33 3.73
C TYR A 88 10.41 -6.95 4.80
N VAL A 89 10.81 -7.10 6.07
CA VAL A 89 10.03 -6.71 7.25
C VAL A 89 10.73 -5.62 8.07
N HIS A 90 10.05 -5.03 9.05
CA HIS A 90 10.69 -4.06 9.93
C HIS A 90 11.77 -4.71 10.81
N HIS A 91 12.97 -4.12 10.86
CA HIS A 91 14.11 -4.64 11.64
C HIS A 91 13.79 -4.83 13.14
N SER A 92 12.89 -4.01 13.70
CA SER A 92 12.55 -4.06 15.13
C SER A 92 11.69 -5.25 15.52
N LEU A 93 11.09 -5.99 14.57
CA LEU A 93 10.33 -7.21 14.88
C LEU A 93 11.21 -8.26 15.55
N ASN A 94 12.46 -8.38 15.11
CA ASN A 94 13.46 -9.29 15.70
C ASN A 94 14.43 -8.58 16.65
N GLY A 95 14.20 -7.30 16.91
CA GLY A 95 14.98 -6.53 17.87
C GLY A 95 14.74 -7.00 19.31
N LYS A 96 15.73 -6.77 20.17
CA LYS A 96 15.62 -6.94 21.63
C LYS A 96 15.27 -5.63 22.36
N THR A 97 15.48 -4.50 21.70
CA THR A 97 15.32 -3.18 22.30
C THR A 97 13.85 -2.77 22.36
N ALA A 98 13.32 -2.60 23.56
CA ALA A 98 11.95 -2.14 23.80
C ALA A 98 11.84 -0.61 23.68
N LEU A 99 11.82 -0.09 22.45
CA LEU A 99 11.54 1.33 22.16
C LEU A 99 10.06 1.55 21.82
N ALA A 100 9.57 2.79 21.94
CA ALA A 100 8.21 3.14 21.55
C ALA A 100 7.94 2.75 20.08
N GLY A 101 6.79 2.11 19.84
CA GLY A 101 6.39 1.64 18.50
C GLY A 101 7.13 0.38 18.01
N THR A 102 7.88 -0.32 18.86
CA THR A 102 8.52 -1.61 18.53
C THR A 102 7.77 -2.79 19.14
N LEU A 103 7.84 -3.95 18.50
CA LEU A 103 7.21 -5.18 18.99
C LEU A 103 7.64 -5.53 20.44
N PRO A 104 8.94 -5.50 20.81
CA PRO A 104 9.35 -5.83 22.18
C PRO A 104 8.75 -4.91 23.24
N ARG A 105 8.53 -3.62 22.90
CA ARG A 105 7.85 -2.69 23.82
C ARG A 105 6.39 -3.03 24.00
N VAL A 106 5.67 -3.32 22.91
CA VAL A 106 4.25 -3.69 22.98
C VAL A 106 4.06 -4.99 23.77
N ILE A 107 4.92 -5.99 23.56
CA ILE A 107 4.89 -7.25 24.33
C ILE A 107 5.14 -7.01 25.81
N LYS A 108 6.15 -6.19 26.14
CA LYS A 108 6.47 -5.83 27.53
C LYS A 108 5.30 -5.11 28.21
N ASP A 109 4.69 -4.15 27.51
CA ASP A 109 3.64 -3.33 28.08
C ASP A 109 2.32 -4.13 28.19
N TYR A 110 2.05 -5.07 27.28
CA TYR A 110 0.80 -5.86 27.24
C TYR A 110 1.07 -7.37 27.20
N PRO A 111 1.58 -7.95 28.30
CA PRO A 111 1.94 -9.37 28.37
C PRO A 111 0.76 -10.32 28.14
N GLU A 112 -0.48 -9.88 28.40
CA GLU A 112 -1.68 -10.65 28.11
C GLU A 112 -1.88 -11.01 26.63
N TYR A 113 -1.25 -10.26 25.71
CA TYR A 113 -1.30 -10.50 24.27
C TYR A 113 0.05 -11.00 23.72
N ALA A 114 1.02 -11.30 24.59
CA ALA A 114 2.40 -11.62 24.21
C ALA A 114 2.47 -12.81 23.24
N GLU A 115 1.75 -13.90 23.50
CA GLU A 115 1.76 -15.10 22.66
C GLU A 115 1.34 -14.78 21.21
N MET A 116 0.25 -14.03 21.04
CA MET A 116 -0.20 -13.60 19.72
C MET A 116 0.79 -12.65 19.05
N LEU A 117 1.36 -11.72 19.82
CA LEU A 117 2.32 -10.73 19.30
C LEU A 117 3.64 -11.37 18.88
N GLU A 118 4.11 -12.41 19.59
CA GLU A 118 5.34 -13.13 19.26
C GLU A 118 5.26 -13.83 17.90
N THR A 119 4.05 -14.21 17.45
CA THR A 119 3.87 -14.79 16.10
C THR A 119 4.32 -13.86 14.97
N LEU A 120 4.38 -12.55 15.21
CA LEU A 120 4.83 -11.56 14.22
C LEU A 120 6.32 -11.66 13.89
N ARG A 121 7.14 -12.31 14.73
CA ARG A 121 8.58 -12.48 14.45
C ARG A 121 8.86 -13.41 13.28
N THR A 122 7.99 -14.41 13.10
CA THR A 122 8.14 -15.47 12.08
C THR A 122 7.18 -15.28 10.91
N GLU A 123 6.30 -14.30 10.98
CA GLU A 123 5.30 -14.03 9.95
C GLU A 123 5.98 -13.51 8.66
N PRO A 124 5.65 -14.07 7.47
CA PRO A 124 6.13 -13.56 6.20
C PRO A 124 5.69 -12.11 5.93
N ALA A 125 6.52 -11.33 5.22
CA ALA A 125 6.22 -9.92 4.92
C ALA A 125 4.90 -9.73 4.13
N VAL A 126 4.56 -10.67 3.24
CA VAL A 126 3.33 -10.65 2.44
C VAL A 126 2.07 -10.69 3.32
N THR A 127 2.08 -11.52 4.35
CA THR A 127 0.94 -11.78 5.23
C THR A 127 0.97 -10.97 6.53
N MET A 128 2.10 -10.31 6.85
CA MET A 128 2.30 -9.46 8.03
C MET A 128 1.13 -8.52 8.33
N GLY A 129 0.62 -7.81 7.33
CA GLY A 129 -0.50 -6.88 7.50
C GLY A 129 -1.81 -7.58 7.89
N ALA A 130 -2.08 -8.75 7.32
CA ALA A 130 -3.24 -9.57 7.68
C ALA A 130 -3.10 -10.09 9.11
N ARG A 131 -1.92 -10.57 9.49
CA ARG A 131 -1.64 -11.04 10.85
C ARG A 131 -1.81 -9.95 11.91
N VAL A 132 -1.29 -8.75 11.66
CA VAL A 132 -1.51 -7.60 12.54
C VAL A 132 -3.01 -7.28 12.66
N HIS A 133 -3.76 -7.38 11.56
CA HIS A 133 -5.20 -7.13 11.58
C HIS A 133 -5.98 -8.19 12.37
N GLU A 134 -5.59 -9.46 12.30
CA GLU A 134 -6.14 -10.54 13.14
C GLU A 134 -5.90 -10.28 14.64
N ILE A 135 -4.68 -9.90 15.01
CA ILE A 135 -4.34 -9.55 16.40
C ILE A 135 -5.19 -8.37 16.87
N LEU A 136 -5.34 -7.33 16.04
CA LEU A 136 -6.20 -6.19 16.36
C LEU A 136 -7.66 -6.59 16.56
N LYS A 137 -8.18 -7.51 15.76
CA LYS A 137 -9.53 -8.08 15.93
C LYS A 137 -9.66 -8.87 17.23
N ALA A 138 -8.68 -9.71 17.55
CA ALA A 138 -8.65 -10.48 18.79
C ALA A 138 -8.65 -9.56 20.02
N ILE A 139 -7.78 -8.54 20.02
CA ILE A 139 -7.77 -7.50 21.06
C ILE A 139 -9.14 -6.84 21.11
N GLN A 140 -9.69 -6.35 19.99
CA GLN A 140 -11.00 -5.69 19.97
C GLN A 140 -12.13 -6.56 20.56
N ALA A 141 -12.09 -7.88 20.35
CA ALA A 141 -13.06 -8.84 20.88
C ALA A 141 -12.95 -9.07 22.39
N ASP A 142 -11.78 -8.83 23.00
CA ASP A 142 -11.54 -8.98 24.45
C ASP A 142 -12.18 -7.84 25.27
N LYS A 143 -13.51 -7.81 25.29
CA LYS A 143 -14.30 -6.79 26.01
C LYS A 143 -14.08 -6.81 27.54
N GLY A 144 -13.53 -7.90 28.09
CA GLY A 144 -13.29 -8.05 29.53
C GLY A 144 -12.03 -7.31 30.01
N ASN A 145 -11.09 -7.03 29.11
CA ASN A 145 -9.82 -6.42 29.46
C ASN A 145 -9.88 -4.87 29.41
N LYS A 146 -9.68 -4.23 30.56
CA LYS A 146 -9.65 -2.76 30.71
C LYS A 146 -8.54 -2.09 29.89
N ARG A 147 -7.45 -2.81 29.60
CA ARG A 147 -6.27 -2.32 28.86
C ARG A 147 -6.40 -2.48 27.35
N ARG A 148 -7.46 -3.15 26.87
CA ARG A 148 -7.71 -3.44 25.46
C ARG A 148 -7.52 -2.23 24.54
N ASN A 149 -8.12 -1.08 24.89
CA ASN A 149 -8.08 0.09 24.02
C ASN A 149 -6.64 0.62 23.86
N ALA A 150 -5.85 0.61 24.94
CA ALA A 150 -4.46 1.01 24.92
C ALA A 150 -3.58 0.02 24.14
N ALA A 151 -3.82 -1.29 24.33
CA ALA A 151 -3.16 -2.35 23.56
C ALA A 151 -3.47 -2.24 22.06
N TYR A 152 -4.74 -2.04 21.70
CA TYR A 152 -5.17 -1.84 20.32
C TYR A 152 -4.45 -0.65 19.67
N ALA A 153 -4.38 0.48 20.37
CA ALA A 153 -3.68 1.66 19.88
C ALA A 153 -2.17 1.41 19.72
N ALA A 154 -1.55 0.70 20.67
CA ALA A 154 -0.13 0.35 20.63
C ALA A 154 0.21 -0.58 19.46
N VAL A 155 -0.58 -1.65 19.26
CA VAL A 155 -0.42 -2.58 18.13
C VAL A 155 -0.67 -1.87 16.81
N LYS A 156 -1.70 -1.02 16.72
CA LYS A 156 -1.98 -0.24 15.50
C LYS A 156 -0.86 0.75 15.15
N GLY A 157 -0.17 1.29 16.16
CA GLY A 157 0.92 2.25 16.00
C GLY A 157 2.31 1.63 15.84
N MET A 158 2.45 0.31 16.02
CA MET A 158 3.76 -0.34 15.93
C MET A 158 4.26 -0.45 14.50
N LYS A 159 5.58 -0.52 14.34
CA LYS A 159 6.22 -0.68 13.03
C LYS A 159 6.39 -2.15 12.67
N ALA A 160 5.63 -2.62 11.68
CA ALA A 160 5.66 -4.01 11.20
C ALA A 160 6.18 -4.13 9.77
N ASP A 161 5.72 -3.25 8.87
CA ASP A 161 6.23 -3.17 7.49
C ASP A 161 7.67 -2.62 7.45
N HIS A 162 8.44 -2.99 6.42
CA HIS A 162 9.79 -2.45 6.21
C HIS A 162 9.79 -0.91 6.21
N GLU A 163 10.86 -0.29 6.72
CA GLU A 163 10.94 1.17 6.91
C GLU A 163 10.66 2.00 5.66
N ILE A 164 11.13 1.53 4.50
CA ILE A 164 10.91 2.18 3.21
C ILE A 164 9.41 2.38 2.90
N MET A 165 8.54 1.50 3.41
CA MET A 165 7.09 1.55 3.21
C MET A 165 6.45 2.78 3.85
N TYR A 166 7.08 3.38 4.86
CA TYR A 166 6.60 4.62 5.48
C TYR A 166 6.93 5.87 4.64
N HIS A 167 7.84 5.73 3.69
CA HIS A 167 8.24 6.78 2.74
C HIS A 167 7.60 6.61 1.35
N LEU A 168 7.26 5.38 0.96
CA LEU A 168 6.51 5.06 -0.26
C LEU A 168 5.00 5.30 -0.09
N LYS A 169 4.62 6.57 0.07
CA LYS A 169 3.24 7.04 0.17
C LYS A 169 3.06 8.32 -0.64
N MET A 170 1.84 8.55 -1.09
CA MET A 170 1.44 9.85 -1.66
C MET A 170 1.63 10.92 -0.58
N ASP A 171 2.06 12.10 -1.02
CA ASP A 171 2.10 13.26 -0.14
C ASP A 171 0.68 13.66 0.30
N GLU A 172 0.60 14.63 1.21
CA GLU A 172 -0.66 15.02 1.83
C GLU A 172 -1.61 15.69 0.83
N VAL A 173 -1.06 16.48 -0.11
CA VAL A 173 -1.84 17.19 -1.13
C VAL A 173 -2.38 16.20 -2.16
N GLN A 174 -1.52 15.36 -2.73
CA GLN A 174 -1.89 14.28 -3.66
C GLN A 174 -2.95 13.35 -3.06
N ARG A 175 -2.88 13.09 -1.75
CA ARG A 175 -3.88 12.27 -1.06
C ARG A 175 -5.22 12.98 -0.92
N ALA A 176 -5.21 14.28 -0.61
CA ALA A 176 -6.42 15.09 -0.55
C ALA A 176 -7.09 15.16 -1.93
N ASP A 177 -6.32 15.50 -2.97
CA ASP A 177 -6.79 15.57 -4.36
C ASP A 177 -7.37 14.23 -4.83
N PHE A 178 -6.68 13.12 -4.54
CA PHE A 178 -7.18 11.78 -4.85
C PHE A 178 -8.51 11.50 -4.14
N GLY A 179 -8.64 11.92 -2.87
CA GLY A 179 -9.87 11.77 -2.08
C GLY A 179 -11.04 12.54 -2.68
N GLU A 180 -10.81 13.79 -3.07
CA GLU A 180 -11.81 14.64 -3.71
C GLU A 180 -12.26 14.09 -5.07
N GLN A 181 -11.31 13.72 -5.94
CA GLN A 181 -11.60 13.09 -7.23
C GLN A 181 -12.43 11.82 -7.08
N HIS A 182 -12.10 10.99 -6.09
CA HIS A 182 -12.83 9.76 -5.82
C HIS A 182 -14.23 10.02 -5.26
N ALA A 183 -14.39 11.04 -4.40
CA ALA A 183 -15.70 11.43 -3.87
C ALA A 183 -16.61 11.96 -4.99
N ALA A 184 -16.11 12.84 -5.86
CA ALA A 184 -16.84 13.37 -7.00
C ALA A 184 -17.25 12.27 -8.00
N ALA A 185 -16.36 11.31 -8.28
CA ALA A 185 -16.66 10.18 -9.15
C ALA A 185 -17.77 9.28 -8.57
N LEU A 186 -17.74 9.02 -7.26
CA LEU A 186 -18.79 8.28 -6.57
C LEU A 186 -20.13 9.02 -6.60
N ASP A 187 -20.11 10.34 -6.41
CA ASP A 187 -21.32 11.17 -6.44
C ASP A 187 -21.97 11.15 -7.83
N THR A 188 -21.16 11.33 -8.88
CA THR A 188 -21.60 11.21 -10.28
C THR A 188 -22.20 9.82 -10.57
N LYS A 189 -21.59 8.75 -10.03
CA LYS A 189 -22.11 7.38 -10.19
C LYS A 189 -23.47 7.18 -9.49
N LYS A 190 -23.70 7.84 -8.35
CA LYS A 190 -24.97 7.74 -7.61
C LYS A 190 -26.09 8.47 -8.33
N THR A 191 -25.80 9.62 -8.94
CA THR A 191 -26.81 10.45 -9.62
C THR A 191 -27.13 9.93 -11.02
N ASN A 192 -26.16 9.37 -11.73
CA ASN A 192 -26.36 8.78 -13.06
C ASN A 192 -26.80 7.31 -12.98
N THR A 193 -28.00 7.07 -12.45
CA THR A 193 -28.58 5.72 -12.40
C THR A 193 -28.95 5.22 -13.80
N VAL A 194 -28.59 3.97 -14.09
CA VAL A 194 -28.98 3.28 -15.34
C VAL A 194 -30.13 2.35 -15.03
N ARG A 195 -31.30 2.61 -15.63
CA ARG A 195 -32.45 1.72 -15.50
C ARG A 195 -32.26 0.53 -16.43
N MET A 196 -32.06 -0.65 -15.86
CA MET A 196 -31.99 -1.90 -16.61
C MET A 196 -33.36 -2.55 -16.68
N VAL A 197 -33.80 -2.94 -17.87
CA VAL A 197 -35.04 -3.70 -18.05
C VAL A 197 -34.76 -5.17 -17.73
N TYR A 198 -35.40 -5.69 -16.68
CA TYR A 198 -35.12 -7.03 -16.18
C TYR A 198 -35.31 -8.12 -17.24
N ALA A 199 -36.37 -8.05 -18.04
CA ALA A 199 -36.66 -9.04 -19.07
C ALA A 199 -35.53 -9.14 -20.11
N ASP A 200 -35.01 -8.01 -20.60
CA ASP A 200 -33.95 -7.97 -21.60
C ASP A 200 -32.62 -8.50 -21.04
N VAL A 201 -32.33 -8.20 -19.77
CA VAL A 201 -31.14 -8.72 -19.08
C VAL A 201 -31.23 -10.24 -18.93
N MET A 202 -32.39 -10.78 -18.55
CA MET A 202 -32.57 -12.22 -18.40
C MET A 202 -32.52 -12.95 -19.75
N ALA A 203 -33.11 -12.38 -20.80
CA ALA A 203 -33.05 -12.93 -22.15
C ALA A 203 -31.60 -13.00 -22.67
N MET A 204 -30.80 -11.94 -22.47
CA MET A 204 -29.37 -11.94 -22.82
C MET A 204 -28.58 -13.00 -22.04
N ILE A 205 -28.88 -13.18 -20.75
CA ILE A 205 -28.24 -14.19 -19.92
C ILE A 205 -28.57 -15.60 -20.42
N GLU A 206 -29.85 -15.88 -20.70
CA GLU A 206 -30.30 -17.18 -21.21
C GLU A 206 -29.69 -17.53 -22.57
N ASP A 207 -29.58 -16.56 -23.47
CA ASP A 207 -28.96 -16.77 -24.78
C ASP A 207 -27.44 -17.01 -24.68
N GLY A 208 -26.76 -16.33 -23.75
CA GLY A 208 -25.35 -16.63 -23.44
C GLY A 208 -25.13 -18.07 -22.96
N PHE A 209 -26.02 -18.58 -22.09
CA PHE A 209 -25.95 -19.97 -21.61
C PHE A 209 -26.28 -21.02 -22.68
N LYS A 210 -27.09 -20.68 -23.69
CA LYS A 210 -27.38 -21.59 -24.81
C LYS A 210 -26.19 -21.72 -25.76
N GLN A 211 -25.40 -20.66 -25.94
CA GLN A 211 -24.22 -20.67 -26.81
C GLN A 211 -23.06 -21.50 -26.26
N GLU A 212 -22.93 -21.66 -24.94
CA GLU A 212 -21.90 -22.53 -24.31
C GLU A 212 -22.26 -24.02 -24.32
N ARG A 213 -23.50 -24.37 -24.66
CA ARG A 213 -24.02 -25.76 -24.66
C ARG A 213 -24.17 -26.37 -26.06
N SER A 214 -23.85 -25.61 -27.11
CA SER A 214 -23.80 -26.06 -28.51
C SER A 214 -22.36 -26.22 -28.98
#